data_AF-A0A421JG13-F1
#
_entry.id   AF-A0A421JG13-F1
#
_cell.length_a   1.000
_cell.length_b   1.000
_cell.length_c   1.000
_cell.angle_alpha   90.00
_cell.angle_beta   90.00
_cell.angle_gamma   90.00
#
_symmetry.space_group_name_H-M   'P 1'
#
loop_
_entity.id
_entity.type
_entity.pdbx_description
1 polymer ?
#
loop_
_entity_poly.entity_id
_entity_poly.type
_entity_poly.pdbx_seq_one_letter_code
_entity_poly.pdbx_strand_id
1 'polypeptide(L)'
;MICVECGNPQIKRLYSEYKSSHITLTVCPVCHNVADKYIEYDRVLLFIDILLLKPQAYRHLAFNLTEEQLLAGLNGTRTRKYNSVFRLFIVFILFDVYLVWAHEERKPTHTPAMQTVLSQAVYVQYLFFIARSVCETGIQSFLTLLLCQIGTNWGSNAPYVNIPKHLQREYSSEVLLMVILVSSSIKLFPILMLIWPYDASTQSLFIINIIAFITSFEAITMT
;
A
#
# COMPACT_ATOMS: atom_id res chain seq x y z
N MET A 1 1.14 16.34 -8.92
CA MET A 1 1.58 15.00 -9.34
C MET A 1 3.10 14.97 -9.27
N ILE A 2 3.69 13.79 -9.08
CA ILE A 2 5.14 13.62 -8.93
C ILE A 2 5.72 12.71 -10.01
N CYS A 3 7.03 12.85 -10.27
CA CYS A 3 7.74 11.93 -11.14
C CYS A 3 8.08 10.65 -10.37
N VAL A 4 7.77 9.48 -10.95
CA VAL A 4 8.05 8.19 -10.30
C VAL A 4 9.55 7.89 -10.19
N GLU A 5 10.37 8.41 -11.11
CA GLU A 5 11.81 8.17 -11.12
C GLU A 5 12.56 9.12 -10.17
N CYS A 6 12.37 10.43 -10.26
CA CYS A 6 13.13 11.41 -9.48
C CYS A 6 12.37 12.09 -8.33
N GLY A 7 11.06 11.86 -8.18
CA GLY A 7 10.25 12.47 -7.13
C GLY A 7 9.89 13.95 -7.35
N ASN A 8 10.25 14.55 -8.49
CA ASN A 8 9.97 15.96 -8.76
C ASN A 8 8.45 16.27 -8.72
N PRO A 9 7.97 17.20 -7.86
CA PRO A 9 6.56 17.54 -7.72
C PRO A 9 6.04 18.56 -8.74
N GLN A 10 6.91 19.10 -9.61
CA GLN A 10 6.55 20.15 -10.57
C GLN A 10 5.85 19.61 -11.84
N ILE A 11 5.00 18.59 -11.72
CA ILE A 11 4.27 18.00 -12.84
C ILE A 11 2.78 18.35 -12.75
N LYS A 12 2.31 19.12 -13.75
CA LYS A 12 0.91 19.56 -13.84
C LYS A 12 -0.04 18.49 -14.37
N ARG A 13 0.39 17.72 -15.37
CA ARG A 13 -0.36 16.61 -15.98
C ARG A 13 0.62 15.49 -16.29
N LEU A 14 0.22 14.25 -16.05
CA LEU A 14 1.05 13.08 -16.34
C LEU A 14 0.90 12.59 -17.78
N TYR A 15 -0.26 12.79 -18.39
CA TYR A 15 -0.51 12.43 -19.78
C TYR A 15 -1.38 13.49 -20.46
N SER A 16 -1.27 13.56 -21.78
CA SER A 16 -2.18 14.30 -22.66
C SER A 16 -2.88 13.34 -23.60
N GLU A 17 -4.20 13.46 -23.70
CA GLU A 17 -5.01 12.68 -24.63
C GLU A 17 -5.32 13.51 -25.87
N TYR A 18 -5.03 12.95 -27.04
CA TYR A 18 -5.40 13.55 -28.33
C TYR A 18 -6.74 12.99 -28.83
N LYS A 19 -7.40 13.71 -29.73
CA LYS A 19 -8.72 13.33 -30.31
C LYS A 19 -8.76 11.92 -30.91
N SER A 20 -7.61 11.34 -31.24
CA SER A 20 -7.45 9.99 -31.80
C SER A 20 -7.32 8.88 -30.74
N SER A 21 -7.72 9.14 -29.48
CA SER A 21 -7.62 8.18 -28.36
C SER A 21 -6.18 7.77 -28.01
N HIS A 22 -5.19 8.43 -28.60
CA HIS A 22 -3.79 8.22 -28.27
C HIS A 22 -3.42 9.10 -27.08
N ILE A 23 -2.91 8.45 -26.04
CA ILE A 23 -2.31 9.12 -24.89
C ILE A 23 -0.82 9.29 -25.14
N THR A 24 -0.27 10.45 -24.78
CA THR A 24 1.17 10.66 -24.71
C THR A 24 1.56 10.96 -23.28
N LEU A 25 2.57 10.23 -22.79
CA LEU A 25 3.10 10.43 -21.45
C LEU A 25 3.99 11.67 -21.41
N THR A 26 3.91 12.40 -20.30
CA THR A 26 4.69 13.62 -20.08
C THR A 26 6.13 13.25 -19.69
N VAL A 27 7.10 13.96 -20.25
CA VAL A 27 8.52 13.79 -19.89
C VAL A 27 8.86 14.73 -18.74
N CYS A 28 9.57 14.23 -17.74
CA CYS A 28 9.99 15.02 -16.60
C CYS A 28 11.03 16.09 -17.03
N PRO A 29 10.89 17.37 -16.64
CA PRO A 29 11.85 18.41 -17.00
C PRO A 29 13.20 18.29 -16.28
N VAL A 30 13.29 17.49 -15.21
CA VAL A 30 14.49 17.36 -14.37
C VAL A 30 15.32 16.14 -14.76
N CYS A 31 14.71 14.95 -14.82
CA CYS A 31 15.43 13.71 -15.14
C CYS A 31 15.30 13.28 -16.60
N HIS A 32 14.49 13.98 -17.41
CA HIS A 32 14.22 13.67 -18.82
C HIS A 32 13.68 12.26 -19.11
N ASN A 33 13.32 11.50 -18.09
CA ASN A 33 12.60 10.24 -18.21
C ASN A 33 11.08 10.48 -18.28
N VAL A 34 10.34 9.48 -18.75
CA VAL A 34 8.89 9.47 -18.69
C VAL A 34 8.43 9.65 -17.23
N ALA A 35 7.56 10.63 -16.99
CA ALA A 35 7.19 11.05 -15.63
C ALA A 35 6.51 9.94 -14.83
N ASP A 36 5.66 9.14 -15.48
CA ASP A 36 4.96 8.01 -14.89
C ASP A 36 4.60 6.97 -15.96
N LYS A 37 5.36 5.86 -15.98
CA LYS A 37 5.16 4.73 -16.90
C LYS A 37 3.99 3.83 -16.50
N TYR A 38 3.56 3.86 -15.25
CA TYR A 38 2.55 2.93 -14.72
C TYR A 38 1.13 3.24 -15.20
N ILE A 39 0.93 4.39 -15.85
CA ILE A 39 -0.34 4.76 -16.48
C ILE A 39 -0.71 3.79 -17.62
N GLU A 40 0.30 3.30 -18.35
CA GLU A 40 0.11 2.35 -19.45
C GLU A 40 0.21 0.90 -18.99
N TYR A 41 0.78 0.64 -17.81
CA TYR A 41 1.01 -0.72 -17.34
C TYR A 41 -0.28 -1.38 -16.90
N ASP A 42 -0.38 -2.69 -17.19
CA ASP A 42 -1.43 -3.52 -16.64
C ASP A 42 -1.32 -3.64 -15.12
N ARG A 43 -2.48 -3.83 -14.49
CA ARG A 43 -2.60 -3.95 -13.02
C ARG A 43 -1.75 -5.08 -12.43
N VAL A 44 -1.51 -6.14 -13.20
CA VAL A 44 -0.67 -7.28 -12.78
C VAL A 44 0.80 -6.87 -12.73
N LEU A 45 1.29 -6.09 -13.69
CA LEU A 45 2.67 -5.59 -13.68
C LEU A 45 2.87 -4.58 -12.55
N LEU A 46 1.91 -3.68 -12.35
CA LEU A 46 1.92 -2.78 -11.20
C LEU A 46 1.94 -3.56 -9.87
N PHE A 47 1.14 -4.62 -9.78
CA PHE A 47 1.10 -5.49 -8.60
C PHE A 47 2.44 -6.16 -8.31
N ILE A 48 3.09 -6.72 -9.32
CA ILE A 48 4.40 -7.37 -9.16
C ILE A 48 5.43 -6.33 -8.73
N ASP A 49 5.44 -5.14 -9.33
CA ASP A 49 6.39 -4.09 -8.94
C ASP A 49 6.17 -3.57 -7.52
N ILE A 50 4.91 -3.52 -7.04
CA ILE A 50 4.58 -3.25 -5.63
C ILE A 50 5.11 -4.37 -4.74
N LEU A 51 4.85 -5.62 -5.09
CA LEU A 51 5.33 -6.78 -4.34
C LEU A 51 6.87 -6.76 -4.25
N LEU A 52 7.55 -6.37 -5.33
CA LEU A 52 9.00 -6.23 -5.39
C LEU A 52 9.55 -4.96 -4.71
N LEU A 53 8.72 -4.19 -4.00
CA LEU A 53 9.12 -2.98 -3.29
C LEU A 53 9.77 -1.92 -4.18
N LYS A 54 9.38 -1.85 -5.46
CA LYS A 54 9.98 -0.87 -6.37
C LYS A 54 9.49 0.54 -6.03
N PRO A 55 10.39 1.50 -5.74
CA PRO A 55 10.00 2.84 -5.30
C PRO A 55 9.13 3.57 -6.33
N GLN A 56 9.30 3.28 -7.63
CA GLN A 56 8.51 3.92 -8.68
C GLN A 56 7.02 3.55 -8.62
N ALA A 57 6.70 2.27 -8.34
CA ALA A 57 5.32 1.82 -8.20
C ALA A 57 4.67 2.40 -6.94
N TYR A 58 5.43 2.52 -5.85
CA TYR A 58 4.98 3.17 -4.62
C TYR A 58 4.64 4.64 -4.85
N ARG A 59 5.49 5.40 -5.55
CA ARG A 59 5.22 6.82 -5.89
C ARG A 59 3.99 7.00 -6.77
N HIS A 60 3.82 6.14 -7.77
CA HIS A 60 2.62 6.13 -8.61
C HIS A 60 1.35 5.94 -7.77
N LEU A 61 1.35 4.92 -6.90
CA LEU A 61 0.17 4.54 -6.15
C LEU A 61 -0.15 5.51 -5.01
N ALA A 62 0.86 5.97 -4.28
CA ALA A 62 0.69 6.83 -3.12
C ALA A 62 0.33 8.27 -3.51
N PHE A 63 0.98 8.85 -4.52
CA PHE A 63 0.82 10.27 -4.86
C PHE A 63 -0.04 10.47 -6.10
N ASN A 64 0.38 9.89 -7.23
CA ASN A 64 -0.26 10.18 -8.51
C ASN A 64 -1.70 9.65 -8.55
N LEU A 65 -1.95 8.44 -8.04
CA LEU A 65 -3.29 7.87 -8.00
C LEU A 65 -4.19 8.56 -6.97
N THR A 66 -3.67 8.89 -5.79
CA THR A 66 -4.41 9.61 -4.74
C THR A 66 -4.80 11.01 -5.20
N GLU A 67 -3.89 11.73 -5.86
CA GLU A 67 -4.15 13.06 -6.39
C GLU A 67 -5.17 13.02 -7.54
N GLU A 68 -5.04 12.05 -8.46
CA GLU A 68 -6.01 11.83 -9.53
C GLU A 68 -7.43 11.63 -8.96
N GLN A 69 -7.55 10.87 -7.87
CA GLN A 69 -8.84 10.58 -7.24
C GLN A 69 -9.45 11.78 -6.53
N LEU A 70 -8.64 12.51 -5.76
CA LEU A 70 -9.07 13.70 -5.07
C LEU A 70 -9.62 14.73 -6.09
N LEU A 71 -8.89 14.95 -7.18
CA LEU A 71 -9.31 15.85 -8.26
C LEU A 71 -10.55 15.34 -9.01
N ALA A 72 -10.66 14.03 -9.23
CA ALA A 72 -11.82 13.42 -9.87
C ALA A 72 -13.09 13.55 -9.00
N GLY A 73 -12.95 13.39 -7.68
CA GLY A 73 -14.02 13.58 -6.70
C GLY A 73 -14.57 15.00 -6.71
N LEU A 74 -13.69 16.01 -6.75
CA LEU A 74 -14.08 17.42 -6.87
C LEU A 74 -14.85 17.72 -8.17
N ASN A 75 -14.46 17.07 -9.27
CA ASN A 75 -15.10 17.25 -10.57
C ASN A 75 -16.38 16.40 -10.76
N GLY A 76 -16.83 15.67 -9.73
CA GLY A 76 -18.02 14.81 -9.81
C GLY A 76 -17.87 13.60 -10.75
N THR A 77 -16.65 13.33 -11.24
CA THR A 77 -16.35 12.21 -12.14
C THR A 77 -15.77 11.07 -11.31
N ARG A 78 -16.61 10.12 -10.89
CA ARG A 78 -16.15 9.02 -10.04
C ARG A 78 -15.30 8.04 -10.84
N THR A 79 -13.98 8.15 -10.75
CA THR A 79 -13.06 7.21 -11.40
C THR A 79 -13.00 5.89 -10.62
N ARG A 80 -13.19 4.77 -11.33
CA ARG A 80 -13.27 3.39 -10.77
C ARG A 80 -11.91 2.77 -10.42
N LYS A 81 -10.79 3.51 -10.53
CA LYS A 81 -9.43 2.94 -10.44
C LYS A 81 -9.09 2.38 -9.04
N TYR A 82 -9.60 2.99 -7.96
CA TYR A 82 -9.38 2.53 -6.57
C TYR A 82 -9.91 1.12 -6.28
N ASN A 83 -10.95 0.68 -7.00
CA ASN A 83 -11.51 -0.67 -6.80
C ASN A 83 -10.48 -1.77 -7.01
N SER A 84 -9.45 -1.53 -7.82
CA SER A 84 -8.38 -2.49 -8.09
C SER A 84 -7.44 -2.63 -6.91
N VAL A 85 -7.02 -1.49 -6.34
CA VAL A 85 -6.11 -1.42 -5.19
C VAL A 85 -6.80 -2.02 -3.96
N PHE A 86 -8.07 -1.65 -3.74
CA PHE A 86 -8.87 -2.22 -2.66
C PHE A 86 -9.11 -3.72 -2.84
N ARG A 87 -9.32 -4.20 -4.08
CA ARG A 87 -9.42 -5.63 -4.37
C ARG A 87 -8.11 -6.37 -4.05
N LEU A 88 -6.97 -5.78 -4.39
CA LEU A 88 -5.66 -6.33 -4.03
C LEU A 88 -5.48 -6.36 -2.51
N PHE A 89 -5.90 -5.32 -1.80
CA PHE A 89 -5.86 -5.28 -0.35
C PHE A 89 -6.73 -6.36 0.32
N ILE A 90 -7.93 -6.65 -0.23
CA ILE A 90 -8.76 -7.77 0.25
C ILE A 90 -7.99 -9.09 0.10
N VAL A 91 -7.38 -9.32 -1.07
CA VAL A 91 -6.56 -10.51 -1.31
C VAL A 91 -5.42 -10.58 -0.30
N PHE A 92 -4.83 -9.44 0.06
CA PHE A 92 -3.76 -9.40 1.06
C PHE A 92 -4.20 -9.81 2.45
N ILE A 93 -5.34 -9.28 2.92
CA ILE A 93 -5.91 -9.66 4.21
C ILE A 93 -6.21 -11.16 4.23
N LEU A 94 -6.82 -11.70 3.17
CA LEU A 94 -7.17 -13.12 3.12
C LEU A 94 -5.93 -14.02 3.22
N PHE A 95 -4.83 -13.65 2.56
CA PHE A 95 -3.59 -14.39 2.65
C PHE A 95 -2.91 -14.25 4.02
N ASP A 96 -2.88 -13.06 4.59
CA ASP A 96 -2.33 -12.83 5.94
C ASP A 96 -3.08 -13.68 6.98
N VAL A 97 -4.41 -13.65 6.94
CA VAL A 97 -5.29 -14.48 7.77
C VAL A 97 -4.95 -15.96 7.63
N TYR A 98 -4.79 -16.44 6.39
CA TYR A 98 -4.45 -17.83 6.12
C TYR A 98 -3.09 -18.21 6.71
N LEU A 99 -2.06 -17.39 6.50
CA LEU A 99 -0.70 -17.65 6.98
C LEU A 99 -0.66 -17.67 8.52
N VAL A 100 -1.34 -16.74 9.16
CA VAL A 100 -1.44 -16.68 10.62
C VAL A 100 -2.18 -17.90 11.17
N TRP A 101 -3.32 -18.28 10.57
CA TRP A 101 -4.07 -19.47 10.98
C TRP A 101 -3.24 -20.74 10.80
N ALA A 102 -2.67 -20.97 9.62
CA ALA A 102 -1.86 -22.15 9.31
C ALA A 102 -0.61 -22.24 10.20
N HIS A 103 -0.04 -21.10 10.59
CA HIS A 103 1.08 -21.06 11.52
C HIS A 103 0.65 -21.45 12.94
N GLU A 104 -0.46 -20.90 13.43
CA GLU A 104 -0.97 -21.20 14.76
C GLU A 104 -1.42 -22.66 14.90
N GLU A 105 -1.99 -23.27 13.86
CA GLU A 105 -2.37 -24.69 13.85
C GLU A 105 -1.17 -25.63 13.98
N ARG A 106 -0.02 -25.27 13.38
CA ARG A 106 1.19 -26.10 13.40
C ARG A 106 2.00 -25.99 14.68
N LYS A 107 1.70 -25.04 15.57
CA LYS A 107 2.45 -24.87 16.82
C LYS A 107 2.22 -26.07 17.75
N PRO A 108 3.28 -26.65 18.35
CA PRO A 108 3.13 -27.80 19.25
C PRO A 108 2.51 -27.43 20.60
N THR A 109 2.58 -26.15 21.00
CA THR A 109 2.04 -25.63 22.26
C THR A 109 1.19 -24.39 21.99
N HIS A 110 -0.08 -24.44 22.40
CA HIS A 110 -1.02 -23.32 22.25
C HIS A 110 -1.31 -22.68 23.61
N THR A 111 -1.64 -21.39 23.61
CA THR A 111 -2.23 -20.73 24.78
C THR A 111 -3.64 -21.29 25.01
N PRO A 112 -4.15 -21.29 26.26
CA PRO A 112 -5.47 -21.84 26.56
C PRO A 112 -6.58 -21.15 25.73
N ALA A 113 -6.47 -19.84 25.50
CA ALA A 113 -7.41 -19.10 24.64
C ALA A 113 -7.39 -19.57 23.19
N MET A 114 -6.20 -19.86 22.64
CA MET A 114 -6.06 -20.33 21.26
C MET A 114 -6.59 -21.76 21.12
N GLN A 115 -6.40 -22.61 22.13
CA GLN A 115 -6.95 -23.96 22.16
C GLN A 115 -8.50 -23.96 22.16
N THR A 116 -9.14 -23.00 22.84
CA THR A 116 -10.59 -22.82 22.79
C THR A 116 -11.09 -22.38 21.42
N VAL A 117 -10.29 -21.61 20.67
CA VAL A 117 -10.65 -21.15 19.32
C VAL A 117 -10.48 -22.29 18.32
N LEU A 118 -9.38 -23.05 18.38
CA LEU A 118 -9.11 -24.17 17.46
C LEU A 118 -10.07 -25.36 17.66
N SER A 119 -10.74 -25.47 18.80
CA SER A 119 -11.76 -26.51 19.04
C SER A 119 -13.13 -26.18 18.44
N GLN A 120 -13.35 -24.94 17.99
CA GLN A 120 -14.59 -24.52 17.35
C GLN A 120 -14.65 -24.92 15.87
N ALA A 121 -15.83 -24.80 15.28
CA ALA A 121 -16.03 -25.01 13.85
C ALA A 121 -15.13 -24.10 12.99
N VAL A 122 -14.70 -24.62 11.84
CA VAL A 122 -13.74 -23.98 10.93
C VAL A 122 -14.12 -22.53 10.58
N TYR A 123 -15.40 -22.26 10.33
CA TYR A 123 -15.86 -20.90 9.98
C TYR A 123 -15.69 -19.89 11.13
N VAL A 124 -15.83 -20.32 12.38
CA VAL A 124 -15.63 -19.46 13.58
C VAL A 124 -14.15 -19.13 13.73
N GLN A 125 -13.28 -20.10 13.46
CA GLN A 125 -11.82 -19.89 13.47
C GLN A 125 -11.45 -18.81 12.45
N TYR A 126 -11.85 -18.97 11.19
CA TYR A 126 -11.54 -17.99 10.14
C TYR A 126 -12.09 -16.60 10.47
N LEU A 127 -13.33 -16.50 10.97
CA LEU A 127 -13.92 -15.20 11.34
C LEU A 127 -13.12 -14.51 12.48
N PHE A 128 -12.67 -15.27 13.46
CA PHE A 128 -11.80 -14.75 14.52
C PHE A 128 -10.46 -14.24 13.97
N PHE A 129 -9.78 -15.02 13.11
CA PHE A 129 -8.51 -14.60 12.53
C PHE A 129 -8.66 -13.40 11.58
N ILE A 130 -9.76 -13.30 10.83
CA ILE A 130 -10.10 -12.11 10.04
C ILE A 130 -10.25 -10.88 10.95
N ALA A 131 -11.07 -10.98 12.00
CA ALA A 131 -11.27 -9.87 12.92
C ALA A 131 -9.95 -9.45 13.59
N ARG A 132 -9.14 -10.41 14.01
CA ARG A 132 -7.81 -10.17 14.58
C ARG A 132 -6.89 -9.43 13.59
N SER A 133 -6.75 -9.93 12.35
CA SER A 133 -5.84 -9.35 11.34
C SER A 133 -6.28 -7.93 10.92
N VAL A 134 -7.58 -7.70 10.76
CA VAL A 134 -8.13 -6.37 10.45
C VAL A 134 -7.88 -5.40 11.61
N CYS A 135 -8.12 -5.83 12.87
CA CYS A 135 -7.83 -5.01 14.05
C CYS A 135 -6.35 -4.69 14.17
N GLU A 136 -5.46 -5.69 14.01
CA GLU A 136 -4.01 -5.50 14.12
C GLU A 136 -3.50 -4.52 13.05
N THR A 137 -3.91 -4.70 11.80
CA THR A 137 -3.55 -3.80 10.69
C THR A 137 -4.14 -2.39 10.88
N GLY A 138 -5.38 -2.29 11.38
CA GLY A 138 -6.03 -1.02 11.66
C GLY A 138 -5.36 -0.23 12.79
N ILE A 139 -5.02 -0.90 13.88
CA ILE A 139 -4.30 -0.31 15.02
C ILE A 139 -2.92 0.13 14.56
N GLN A 140 -2.17 -0.72 13.85
CA GLN A 140 -0.85 -0.36 13.32
C GLN A 140 -0.92 0.87 12.42
N SER A 141 -1.89 0.90 11.50
CA SER A 141 -2.10 2.05 10.59
C SER A 141 -2.43 3.32 11.37
N PHE A 142 -3.34 3.24 12.34
CA PHE A 142 -3.73 4.38 13.17
C PHE A 142 -2.56 4.93 13.99
N LEU A 143 -1.75 4.06 14.61
CA LEU A 143 -0.57 4.47 15.35
C LEU A 143 0.46 5.14 14.45
N THR A 144 0.75 4.59 13.27
CA THR A 144 1.66 5.22 12.30
C THR A 144 1.15 6.58 11.84
N LEU A 145 -0.16 6.70 11.54
CA LEU A 145 -0.77 7.98 11.19
C LEU A 145 -0.60 9.02 12.31
N LEU A 146 -0.85 8.63 13.56
CA LEU A 146 -0.72 9.50 14.73
C LEU A 146 0.73 9.92 14.96
N LEU A 147 1.68 8.99 14.87
CA LEU A 147 3.11 9.28 14.99
C LEU A 147 3.61 10.23 13.91
N CYS A 148 3.20 10.04 12.65
CA CYS A 148 3.58 10.94 11.55
C CYS A 148 2.98 12.33 11.73
N GLN A 149 1.71 12.43 12.14
CA GLN A 149 1.04 13.72 12.36
C GLN A 149 1.67 14.51 13.51
N ILE A 150 2.07 13.84 14.61
CA ILE A 150 2.68 14.49 15.77
C ILE A 150 4.18 14.76 15.55
N GLY A 151 4.91 13.80 14.98
CA GLY A 151 6.38 13.83 14.93
C GLY A 151 6.99 14.56 13.75
N THR A 152 6.29 14.66 12.61
CA THR A 152 6.93 15.11 11.34
C THR A 152 6.32 16.35 10.70
N ASN A 153 5.30 16.99 11.30
CA ASN A 153 4.54 18.10 10.67
C ASN A 153 4.15 17.77 9.20
N TRP A 154 3.80 16.50 8.97
CA TRP A 154 3.55 15.95 7.64
C TRP A 154 2.46 16.73 6.92
N GLY A 155 2.75 17.19 5.69
CA GLY A 155 1.81 17.95 4.86
C GLY A 155 1.73 19.46 5.13
N SER A 156 2.45 20.00 6.12
CA SER A 156 2.44 21.45 6.40
C SER A 156 3.26 22.27 5.40
N ASN A 157 4.34 21.69 4.85
CA ASN A 157 5.32 22.41 4.01
C ASN A 157 5.46 21.85 2.57
N ALA A 158 4.67 20.86 2.18
CA ALA A 158 4.84 20.21 0.89
C ALA A 158 4.26 21.07 -0.25
N PRO A 159 5.04 21.40 -1.29
CA PRO A 159 4.60 22.27 -2.38
C PRO A 159 3.76 21.47 -3.39
N TYR A 160 2.56 21.06 -3.00
CA TYR A 160 1.62 20.42 -3.92
C TYR A 160 1.02 21.47 -4.87
N VAL A 161 1.52 21.50 -6.11
CA VAL A 161 1.16 22.54 -7.11
C VAL A 161 -0.32 22.46 -7.53
N ASN A 162 -0.88 21.26 -7.59
CA ASN A 162 -2.22 21.05 -8.16
C ASN A 162 -3.34 20.97 -7.10
N ILE A 163 -3.00 20.96 -5.81
CA ILE A 163 -3.95 20.67 -4.73
C ILE A 163 -4.30 21.96 -3.97
N PRO A 164 -5.59 22.30 -3.82
CA PRO A 164 -5.99 23.51 -3.12
C PRO A 164 -5.67 23.40 -1.62
N LYS A 165 -5.23 24.51 -1.00
CA LYS A 165 -4.69 24.55 0.37
C LYS A 165 -5.59 23.91 1.44
N HIS A 166 -6.92 24.07 1.33
CA HIS A 166 -7.86 23.51 2.29
C HIS A 166 -7.91 21.96 2.28
N LEU A 167 -7.58 21.34 1.15
CA LEU A 167 -7.61 19.88 0.96
C LEU A 167 -6.25 19.21 1.17
N GLN A 168 -5.18 19.98 1.39
CA GLN A 168 -3.81 19.45 1.50
C GLN A 168 -3.63 18.52 2.69
N ARG A 169 -4.35 18.75 3.80
CA ARG A 169 -4.29 17.91 4.99
C ARG A 169 -4.95 16.55 4.76
N GLU A 170 -6.13 16.55 4.14
CA GLU A 170 -6.85 15.33 3.77
C GLU A 170 -6.03 14.51 2.77
N TYR A 171 -5.53 15.16 1.72
CA TYR A 171 -4.63 14.53 0.74
C TYR A 171 -3.42 13.89 1.41
N SER A 172 -2.71 14.61 2.28
CA SER A 172 -1.51 14.09 2.94
C SER A 172 -1.83 12.88 3.82
N SER A 173 -3.02 12.83 4.42
CA SER A 173 -3.47 11.68 5.22
C SER A 173 -3.86 10.48 4.35
N GLU A 174 -4.49 10.70 3.20
CA GLU A 174 -4.82 9.63 2.25
C GLU A 174 -3.57 9.03 1.60
N VAL A 175 -2.62 9.87 1.21
CA VAL A 175 -1.30 9.43 0.70
C VAL A 175 -0.63 8.54 1.74
N LEU A 176 -0.60 8.97 3.00
CA LEU A 176 0.04 8.20 4.07
C LEU A 176 -0.67 6.86 4.32
N LEU A 177 -2.01 6.85 4.31
CA LEU A 177 -2.78 5.61 4.38
C LEU A 177 -2.42 4.67 3.22
N MET A 178 -2.35 5.19 2.00
CA MET A 178 -1.98 4.41 0.82
C MET A 178 -0.56 3.86 0.95
N VAL A 179 0.42 4.64 1.40
CA VAL A 179 1.78 4.16 1.65
C VAL A 179 1.78 2.99 2.65
N ILE A 180 1.03 3.10 3.75
CA ILE A 180 0.94 2.04 4.77
C ILE A 180 0.29 0.77 4.20
N LEU A 181 -0.81 0.92 3.45
CA LEU A 181 -1.51 -0.21 2.82
C LEU A 181 -0.61 -0.93 1.81
N VAL A 182 0.15 -0.18 1.02
CA VAL A 182 1.06 -0.73 0.00
C VAL A 182 2.27 -1.37 0.67
N SER A 183 2.82 -0.78 1.73
CA SER A 183 3.90 -1.38 2.53
C SER A 183 3.49 -2.70 3.17
N SER A 184 2.21 -2.85 3.53
CA SER A 184 1.67 -4.11 4.06
C SER A 184 1.69 -5.28 3.06
N SER A 185 1.92 -5.03 1.76
CA SER A 185 2.05 -6.09 0.75
C SER A 185 3.24 -7.03 0.96
N ILE A 186 4.26 -6.61 1.72
CA ILE A 186 5.44 -7.43 2.00
C ILE A 186 5.08 -8.67 2.83
N LYS A 187 3.99 -8.60 3.60
CA LYS A 187 3.46 -9.74 4.36
C LYS A 187 3.01 -10.92 3.47
N LEU A 188 3.03 -10.76 2.14
CA LEU A 188 2.73 -11.80 1.16
C LEU A 188 3.93 -12.60 0.70
N PHE A 189 5.15 -12.09 0.89
CA PHE A 189 6.36 -12.86 0.57
C PHE A 189 6.37 -14.27 1.20
N PRO A 190 5.87 -14.47 2.44
CA PRO A 190 5.73 -15.80 3.02
C PRO A 190 4.83 -16.77 2.25
N ILE A 191 3.94 -16.31 1.37
CA ILE A 191 3.16 -17.21 0.51
C ILE A 191 4.09 -17.95 -0.45
N LEU A 192 5.11 -17.27 -0.97
CA LEU A 192 6.15 -17.93 -1.79
C LEU A 192 6.94 -18.93 -0.96
N MET A 193 7.11 -18.67 0.35
CA MET A 193 7.69 -19.62 1.32
C MET A 193 6.71 -20.72 1.75
N LEU A 194 5.42 -20.65 1.41
CA LEU A 194 4.49 -21.76 1.61
C LEU A 194 4.65 -22.81 0.50
N ILE A 195 4.98 -22.37 -0.71
CA ILE A 195 5.27 -23.25 -1.85
C ILE A 195 6.55 -24.05 -1.58
N TRP A 196 7.49 -23.51 -0.78
CA TRP A 196 8.74 -24.17 -0.45
C TRP A 196 8.92 -24.34 1.06
N PRO A 197 8.87 -25.57 1.61
CA PRO A 197 8.95 -25.80 3.05
C PRO A 197 10.32 -25.39 3.59
N TYR A 198 10.38 -24.26 4.28
CA TYR A 198 11.54 -23.84 5.07
C TYR A 198 11.22 -23.96 6.56
N ASP A 199 12.05 -24.68 7.31
CA ASP A 199 11.85 -25.02 8.72
C ASP A 199 11.95 -23.82 9.71
N ALA A 200 12.19 -22.60 9.21
CA ALA A 200 12.43 -21.39 10.03
C ALA A 200 11.29 -20.34 9.95
N SER A 201 10.03 -20.77 9.84
CA SER A 201 8.89 -19.90 9.53
C SER A 201 8.64 -18.76 10.54
N THR A 202 9.00 -18.93 11.82
CA THR A 202 8.83 -17.90 12.87
C THR A 202 9.86 -16.78 12.78
N GLN A 203 11.12 -17.11 12.52
CA GLN A 203 12.19 -16.11 12.38
C GLN A 203 11.98 -15.28 11.11
N SER A 204 11.49 -15.89 10.03
CA SER A 204 11.18 -15.17 8.80
C SER A 204 10.03 -14.17 8.97
N LEU A 205 8.98 -14.47 9.74
CA LEU A 205 7.87 -13.54 9.98
C LEU A 205 8.30 -12.29 10.75
N PHE A 206 9.20 -12.45 11.74
CA PHE A 206 9.75 -11.33 12.48
C PHE A 206 10.62 -10.41 11.58
N ILE A 207 11.49 -11.01 10.78
CA ILE A 207 12.33 -10.27 9.80
C ILE A 207 11.44 -9.51 8.81
N ILE A 208 10.37 -10.14 8.32
CA ILE A 208 9.43 -9.53 7.37
C ILE A 208 8.70 -8.34 7.99
N ASN A 209 8.28 -8.43 9.25
CA ASN A 209 7.67 -7.31 9.95
C ASN A 209 8.65 -6.14 10.17
N ILE A 210 9.93 -6.43 10.43
CA ILE A 210 10.98 -5.40 10.50
C ILE A 210 11.19 -4.75 9.14
N ILE A 211 11.33 -5.54 8.07
CA ILE A 211 11.46 -5.02 6.71
C ILE A 211 10.25 -4.16 6.37
N ALA A 212 9.03 -4.61 6.66
CA ALA A 212 7.82 -3.84 6.44
C ALA A 212 7.78 -2.52 7.22
N PHE A 213 8.32 -2.50 8.43
CA PHE A 213 8.45 -1.27 9.20
C PHE A 213 9.49 -0.33 8.56
N ILE A 214 10.66 -0.85 8.18
CA ILE A 214 11.73 -0.09 7.53
C ILE A 214 11.25 0.47 6.18
N THR A 215 10.57 -0.32 5.36
CA THR A 215 10.03 0.12 4.06
C THR A 215 8.91 1.13 4.23
N SER A 216 8.09 1.02 5.29
CA SER A 216 7.09 2.05 5.59
C SER A 216 7.79 3.35 5.96
N PHE A 217 8.83 3.29 6.78
CA PHE A 217 9.61 4.46 7.16
C PHE A 217 10.35 5.06 5.95
N GLU A 218 11.05 4.24 5.16
CA GLU A 218 11.71 4.66 3.93
C GLU A 218 10.72 5.27 2.95
N ALA A 219 9.55 4.65 2.73
CA ALA A 219 8.52 5.18 1.86
C ALA A 219 7.97 6.52 2.32
N ILE A 220 7.96 6.80 3.63
CA ILE A 220 7.61 8.12 4.19
C ILE A 220 8.79 9.10 4.03
N THR A 221 10.04 8.65 4.11
CA THR A 221 11.21 9.55 3.95
C THR A 221 11.61 9.81 2.49
N MET A 222 11.23 8.94 1.55
CA MET A 222 11.57 9.01 0.12
C MET A 222 10.63 9.93 -0.68
N THR A 223 9.81 10.71 0.02
CA THR A 223 8.73 11.57 -0.48
C THR A 223 8.85 12.96 0.12
#